data_AF-A0A6C0KB20-F1
#
_entry.id   AF-A0A6C0KB20-F1
#
_cell.length_a   1.000
_cell.length_b   1.000
_cell.length_c   1.000
_cell.angle_alpha   90.00
_cell.angle_beta   90.00
_cell.angle_gamma   90.00
#
_symmetry.space_group_name_H-M   'P 1'
#
loop_
_entity.id
_entity.type
_entity.pdbx_description
1 polymer ?
#
loop_
_entity_poly.entity_id
_entity_poly.type
_entity_poly.pdbx_seq_one_letter_code
_entity_poly.pdbx_strand_id
1 'polypeptide(L)' 'MTNAMIAGLAISVSYLLFKFIEMRFVLKENKPLKVLVRDTVLVYLSVILGNFVITQIGESNITSKLPEVFTNDPGF' A
#
# COMPACT_ATOMS: atom_id res chain seq x y z
N MET A 1 -2.79 -3.50 -9.76
CA MET A 1 -3.67 -3.67 -8.58
C MET A 1 -3.52 -5.03 -7.90
N THR A 2 -3.63 -6.16 -8.60
CA THR A 2 -3.53 -7.52 -8.01
C THR A 2 -2.22 -7.77 -7.24
N ASN A 3 -1.07 -7.40 -7.81
CA ASN A 3 0.25 -7.60 -7.18
C ASN A 3 0.39 -6.88 -5.84
N ALA A 4 -0.18 -5.67 -5.71
CA ALA A 4 -0.12 -4.91 -4.47
C ALA A 4 -1.01 -5.49 -3.36
N MET A 5 -2.16 -6.07 -3.73
CA MET A 5 -3.02 -6.78 -2.78
C MET A 5 -2.35 -8.08 -2.27
N ILE A 6 -1.67 -8.81 -3.16
CA ILE A 6 -0.88 -9.99 -2.81
C ILE A 6 0.32 -9.63 -1.91
N ALA A 7 1.03 -8.54 -2.21
CA ALA A 7 2.10 -8.04 -1.36
C ALA A 7 1.58 -7.63 0.03
N GLY A 8 0.45 -6.91 0.10
CA GLY A 8 -0.19 -6.52 1.36
C GLY A 8 -0.64 -7.73 2.20
N LEU A 9 -1.16 -8.77 1.54
CA LEU A 9 -1.49 -10.04 2.20
C LEU A 9 -0.23 -10.71 2.77
N ALA A 10 0.84 -10.81 1.98
CA ALA A 10 2.10 -11.43 2.41
C ALA A 10 2.73 -10.69 3.60
N ILE A 11 2.70 -9.36 3.60
CA ILE A 11 3.22 -8.52 4.69
C ILE A 11 2.35 -8.66 5.95
N SER A 12 1.02 -8.67 5.80
CA SER A 12 0.08 -8.88 6.91
C SER A 12 0.22 -10.26 7.57
N VAL A 13 0.36 -11.31 6.76
CA VAL A 13 0.62 -12.68 7.25
C VAL A 13 1.98 -12.76 7.95
N SER A 14 3.01 -12.13 7.39
CA SER A 14 4.34 -12.06 8.01
C SER A 14 4.28 -11.35 9.36
N TYR A 15 3.58 -10.22 9.45
CA TYR A 15 3.36 -9.50 10.70
C TYR A 15 2.67 -10.37 11.75
N LEU A 16 1.62 -11.10 11.36
CA LEU A 16 0.93 -12.06 12.22
C LEU A 16 1.86 -13.16 12.75
N LEU A 17 2.71 -13.72 11.89
CA LEU A 17 3.69 -14.75 12.27
C LEU A 17 4.70 -14.21 13.30
N PHE A 18 5.30 -13.04 13.05
CA PHE A 18 6.21 -12.41 14.00
C PHE A 18 5.54 -12.11 15.34
N LYS A 19 4.29 -11.65 15.32
CA LYS A 19 3.54 -11.39 16.55
C LYS A 19 3.15 -12.65 17.31
N PHE A 20 2.84 -13.73 16.60
CA PHE A 20 2.63 -15.04 17.22
C PHE A 20 3.89 -15.54 17.92
N ILE A 21 5.06 -15.36 17.29
CA ILE A 21 6.36 -15.69 17.88
C ILE A 21 6.62 -14.81 19.11
N GLU A 22 6.35 -13.51 19.03
CA GLU A 22 6.53 -12.57 20.16
C GLU A 22 5.64 -12.93 21.36
N MET A 23 4.37 -13.26 21.13
CA MET A 23 3.45 -13.71 22.20
C MET A 23 3.88 -15.06 22.81
N ARG A 24 4.46 -15.97 22.01
CA ARG A 24 4.82 -17.31 22.46
C ARG A 24 6.19 -17.38 23.16
N PHE A 25 7.17 -16.59 22.71
CA PHE A 25 8.55 -16.65 23.21
C PHE A 25 8.94 -15.49 24.13
N VAL A 26 8.44 -14.27 23.89
CA VAL A 26 8.97 -13.07 24.56
C VAL A 26 8.11 -12.67 25.75
N LEU A 27 6.79 -12.55 25.59
CA LEU A 27 5.95 -11.96 26.64
C LEU A 27 5.45 -12.96 27.68
N LYS A 28 5.21 -14.23 27.33
CA LYS A 28 4.62 -15.29 28.21
C LYS A 28 3.35 -14.86 28.99
N GLU A 29 2.77 -13.71 28.64
CA GLU A 29 1.49 -13.16 29.06
C GLU A 29 0.65 -12.92 27.81
N ASN A 30 -0.62 -13.32 27.86
CA ASN A 30 -1.56 -13.13 26.77
C ASN A 30 -1.91 -11.64 26.64
N LYS A 31 -1.14 -10.89 25.84
CA LYS A 31 -1.60 -9.58 25.35
C LYS A 31 -3.00 -9.77 24.73
N PRO A 32 -3.96 -8.87 25.01
CA PRO A 32 -5.32 -9.04 24.52
C PRO A 32 -5.32 -9.10 22.99
N LEU A 33 -5.81 -10.22 22.44
CA LEU A 33 -5.92 -10.47 20.99
C LEU A 33 -6.60 -9.33 20.22
N LYS A 34 -7.44 -8.54 20.91
CA LYS A 34 -8.08 -7.33 20.36
C LYS A 34 -7.08 -6.28 19.88
N VAL A 35 -5.97 -6.08 20.60
CA VAL A 35 -4.92 -5.11 20.21
C VAL A 35 -4.18 -5.63 18.98
N LEU A 36 -3.94 -6.93 18.93
CA LEU A 36 -3.23 -7.55 17.82
C LEU A 36 -3.99 -7.43 16.50
N VAL A 37 -5.30 -7.71 16.52
CA VAL A 37 -6.15 -7.57 15.34
C VAL A 37 -6.17 -6.13 14.84
N ARG A 38 -6.20 -5.15 15.76
CA ARG A 38 -6.16 -3.72 15.40
C ARG A 38 -4.86 -3.36 14.67
N ASP A 39 -3.72 -3.85 15.15
CA ASP A 39 -2.43 -3.57 14.53
C ASP A 39 -2.31 -4.25 13.15
N THR A 40 -2.78 -5.49 12.99
CA THR A 40 -2.77 -6.18 11.69
C THR A 40 -3.65 -5.46 10.66
N VAL A 41 -4.81 -4.94 11.08
CA VAL A 41 -5.68 -4.13 10.22
C VAL A 41 -4.99 -2.82 9.81
N LEU A 42 -4.28 -2.15 10.74
CA LEU A 42 -3.50 -0.95 10.42
C LEU A 42 -2.39 -1.22 9.41
N VAL A 43 -1.65 -2.33 9.55
CA VAL A 43 -0.60 -2.73 8.61
C VAL A 43 -1.18 -2.97 7.21
N TYR A 44 -2.32 -3.67 7.11
CA TYR A 44 -2.99 -3.89 5.84
C TYR A 44 -3.47 -2.57 5.18
N LEU A 45 -4.05 -1.67 5.98
CA LEU A 45 -4.48 -0.34 5.54
C LEU A 45 -3.30 0.50 5.04
N SER A 46 -2.15 0.43 5.71
CA SER A 46 -0.93 1.13 5.31
C SER A 46 -0.46 0.72 3.92
N VAL A 47 -0.50 -0.57 3.58
CA VAL A 47 -0.10 -1.06 2.25
C VAL A 47 -1.08 -0.60 1.17
N ILE A 48 -2.39 -0.60 1.45
CA ILE A 48 -3.40 -0.09 0.51
C ILE A 48 -3.19 1.41 0.26
N LEU A 49 -3.04 2.19 1.33
CA LEU A 49 -2.85 3.63 1.24
C LEU A 49 -1.52 3.97 0.53
N GLY A 50 -0.43 3.28 0.86
CA GLY A 50 0.85 3.47 0.20
C GLY A 50 0.77 3.17 -1.30
N ASN A 51 0.11 2.08 -1.68
CA ASN A 51 -0.10 1.75 -3.09
C ASN A 51 -1.00 2.77 -3.80
N PHE A 52 -2.04 3.29 -3.13
CA PHE A 52 -2.88 4.36 -3.66
C PHE A 52 -2.08 5.64 -3.90
N VAL A 53 -1.26 6.07 -2.93
CA VAL A 53 -0.40 7.24 -3.07
C VAL A 53 0.59 7.07 -4.22
N ILE A 54 1.25 5.90 -4.34
CA ILE A 54 2.18 5.62 -5.43
C ILE A 54 1.47 5.64 -6.79
N THR A 55 0.25 5.09 -6.87
CA THR A 55 -0.53 5.10 -8.11
C THR A 55 -0.91 6.52 -8.50
N GLN A 56 -1.42 7.32 -7.55
CA GLN A 56 -1.81 8.71 -7.81
C GLN A 56 -0.62 9.59 -8.19
N ILE A 57 0.54 9.42 -7.56
CA ILE A 57 1.77 10.16 -7.87
C ILE A 57 2.42 9.66 -9.17
N GLY A 58 2.37 8.35 -9.46
CA GLY A 58 2.95 7.76 -10.66
C GLY A 58 2.11 7.95 -11.93
N GLU A 59 0.78 8.02 -11.82
CA GLU A 59 -0.14 8.36 -12.91
C GLU A 59 -0.33 9.87 -13.09
N SER A 60 0.15 10.68 -12.13
CA SER A 60 0.40 12.09 -12.38
C SER A 60 1.42 12.16 -13.51
N ASN A 61 0.91 12.36 -14.73
CA ASN A 61 1.68 12.54 -15.94
C ASN A 61 2.52 13.82 -15.79
N ILE A 62 3.64 13.71 -15.06
CA ILE A 62 4.79 14.62 -15.13
C ILE A 62 5.61 14.26 -16.39
N THR A 63 5.11 13.37 -17.25
CA THR A 63 5.41 13.44 -18.68
C THR A 63 4.65 14.64 -19.22
N SER A 64 5.40 15.73 -19.41
CA SER A 64 5.10 16.87 -20.26
C SER A 64 4.15 16.51 -21.41
N LYS A 65 2.84 16.65 -21.19
CA LYS A 65 1.90 16.78 -22.30
C LYS A 65 2.24 18.13 -22.91
N LEU A 66 3.18 18.13 -23.85
CA LEU A 66 3.51 19.30 -24.66
C LEU A 66 2.17 19.84 -25.16
N PRO A 67 1.83 21.11 -24.89
CA PRO A 67 0.59 21.66 -25.39
C PRO A 67 0.68 21.64 -26.91
N GLU A 68 -0.12 20.79 -27.55
CA GLU A 68 -0.38 20.83 -28.99
C GLU A 68 -1.18 22.10 -29.28
N VAL A 69 -0.49 23.25 -29.22
CA VAL A 69 -1.05 24.54 -29.59
C VAL A 69 -0.93 24.61 -31.12
N PHE A 70 -2.06 24.34 -31.77
CA PHE A 70 -2.39 24.68 -33.15
C PHE A 70 -1.21 24.67 -34.15
N THR A 71 -0.69 23.49 -34.49
CA THR A 71 0.18 23.30 -35.67
C THR A 71 -0.60 22.76 -36.87
N ASN A 72 -1.89 23.06 -36.99
CA ASN A 72 -2.60 22.75 -38.23
C ASN A 72 -2.30 23.86 -39.25
N ASP A 73 -1.93 23.47 -40.46
CA ASP A 73 -1.57 24.38 -41.55
C ASP A 73 -2.71 25.39 -41.78
N PRO A 74 -2.45 26.70 -41.87
CA PRO A 74 -3.49 27.69 -42.06
C PRO A 74 -4.12 27.48 -43.44
N GLY A 75 -5.34 26.94 -43.47
CA GLY A 75 -6.16 26.89 -44.67
C GLY A 75 -6.55 28.30 -45.10
N PHE A 76 -5.71 28.91 -45.93
CA PHE A 76 -6.05 30.02 -46.81
C PHE A 76 -6.81 29.49 -48.04
#